data_AF-A0A150KW21-F1
#
_entry.id   AF-A0A150KW21-F1
#
_cell.length_a   1.000
_cell.length_b   1.000
_cell.length_c   1.000
_cell.angle_alpha   90.00
_cell.angle_beta   90.00
_cell.angle_gamma   90.00
#
_symmetry.space_group_name_H-M   'P 1'
#
loop_
_entity.id
_entity.type
_entity.pdbx_description
1 polymer ?
#
loop_
_entity_poly.entity_id
_entity_poly.type
_entity_poly.pdbx_seq_one_letter_code
_entity_poly.pdbx_strand_id
1 'polypeptide(L)' 'MENVKNHYKSLLLDYQEASRVFIETGRTSLLAYALERLEQFERKFIEAYSLEELLELQLELFPDGTLTTSEVI' A
#
# COMPACT_ATOMS: atom_id res chain seq x y z
N MET A 1 5.49 -16.24 0.14
CA MET A 1 5.56 -14.79 0.43
C MET A 1 5.22 -13.93 -0.79
N GLU A 2 5.65 -14.30 -1.99
CA GLU A 2 5.43 -13.52 -3.23
C GLU A 2 4.00 -12.98 -3.44
N ASN A 3 2.99 -13.83 -3.27
CA ASN A 3 1.58 -13.40 -3.42
C ASN A 3 1.18 -12.32 -2.41
N VAL A 4 1.74 -12.36 -1.20
CA VAL A 4 1.47 -11.37 -0.14
C VAL A 4 2.12 -10.03 -0.52
N LYS A 5 3.34 -10.06 -1.05
CA LYS A 5 4.05 -8.88 -1.56
C LYS A 5 3.29 -8.23 -2.72
N ASN A 6 2.85 -9.02 -3.70
CA ASN A 6 2.08 -8.53 -4.84
C ASN A 6 0.73 -7.92 -4.42
N HIS A 7 0.04 -8.55 -3.46
CA HIS A 7 -1.20 -7.98 -2.92
C HIS A 7 -0.93 -6.65 -2.22
N TYR A 8 0.12 -6.57 -1.40
CA TYR A 8 0.49 -5.33 -0.72
C TYR A 8 0.87 -4.22 -1.70
N LYS A 9 1.67 -4.53 -2.73
CA LYS A 9 2.01 -3.61 -3.83
C LYS A 9 0.75 -3.08 -4.53
N SER A 10 -0.23 -3.95 -4.82
CA SER A 10 -1.49 -3.53 -5.42
C SER A 10 -2.27 -2.55 -4.54
N LEU A 11 -2.39 -2.83 -3.23
CA LEU A 11 -3.09 -1.95 -2.29
C LEU A 11 -2.44 -0.56 -2.20
N LEU A 12 -1.12 -0.51 -2.31
CA LEU A 12 -0.35 0.73 -2.26
C LEU A 12 -0.51 1.55 -3.54
N LEU A 13 -0.58 0.89 -4.71
CA LEU A 13 -0.93 1.55 -5.97
C LEU A 13 -2.36 2.12 -5.94
N ASP A 14 -3.32 1.36 -5.39
CA ASP A 14 -4.70 1.83 -5.21
C ASP A 14 -4.75 3.08 -4.31
N TYR A 15 -3.96 3.09 -3.22
CA TYR A 15 -3.83 4.24 -2.33
C TYR A 15 -3.22 5.46 -3.02
N GLN A 16 -2.18 5.28 -3.84
CA GLN A 16 -1.59 6.39 -4.59
C GLN A 16 -2.58 7.01 -5.56
N GLU A 17 -3.29 6.18 -6.33
CA GLU A 17 -4.27 6.67 -7.28
C GLU A 17 -5.43 7.37 -6.56
N ALA A 18 -5.92 6.80 -5.46
CA ALA A 18 -6.95 7.42 -4.64
C ALA A 18 -6.47 8.76 -4.02
N SER A 19 -5.20 8.84 -3.61
CA SER A 19 -4.59 10.06 -3.10
C SER A 19 -4.49 11.13 -4.17
N ARG A 20 -4.08 10.75 -5.40
CA ARG A 20 -4.04 11.65 -6.56
C ARG A 20 -5.42 12.21 -6.86
N VAL A 21 -6.45 11.36 -6.92
CA VAL A 21 -7.84 11.78 -7.16
C VAL A 21 -8.34 12.70 -6.05
N PHE A 22 -7.99 12.43 -4.78
CA PHE A 22 -8.34 13.32 -3.67
C PHE A 22 -7.70 14.70 -3.83
N ILE A 23 -6.41 14.77 -4.17
CA ILE A 23 -5.70 16.05 -4.39
C ILE A 23 -6.33 16.83 -5.55
N GLU A 24 -6.69 16.15 -6.63
CA GLU A 24 -7.25 16.78 -7.85
C GLU A 24 -8.71 17.24 -7.67
N THR A 25 -9.52 16.48 -6.91
CA THR A 25 -10.98 16.63 -6.92
C THR A 25 -11.61 16.93 -5.55
N GLY A 26 -10.86 16.77 -4.46
CA GLY A 26 -11.36 16.83 -3.10
C GLY A 26 -12.26 15.66 -2.70
N ARG A 27 -12.46 14.65 -3.57
CA ARG A 27 -13.30 13.48 -3.26
C ARG A 27 -12.59 12.54 -2.32
N THR A 28 -13.21 12.24 -1.18
CA THR A 28 -12.61 11.45 -0.11
C THR A 28 -12.98 9.97 -0.13
N SER A 29 -14.04 9.56 -0.84
CA SER A 29 -14.56 8.19 -0.75
C SER A 29 -13.56 7.13 -1.21
N LEU A 30 -12.86 7.38 -2.32
CA LEU A 30 -11.84 6.46 -2.84
C LEU A 30 -10.64 6.37 -1.89
N LEU A 31 -10.21 7.51 -1.34
CA LEU A 31 -9.10 7.57 -0.40
C LEU A 31 -9.43 6.83 0.91
N ALA A 32 -10.62 7.04 1.46
CA ALA A 32 -11.08 6.35 2.66
C ALA A 32 -11.14 4.83 2.45
N TYR A 33 -11.65 4.38 1.30
CA TYR A 33 -11.68 2.96 0.95
C TYR A 33 -10.29 2.35 0.82
N ALA A 34 -9.36 3.02 0.13
CA ALA A 34 -7.99 2.53 -0.03
C ALA A 34 -7.26 2.44 1.32
N LEU A 35 -7.44 3.43 2.19
CA LEU A 35 -6.86 3.44 3.54
C LEU A 35 -7.40 2.30 4.41
N GLU A 36 -8.71 2.07 4.41
CA GLU A 36 -9.31 0.96 5.18
C GLU A 36 -8.75 -0.39 4.73
N ARG A 37 -8.59 -0.59 3.42
CA ARG A 37 -8.05 -1.84 2.85
C ARG A 37 -6.58 -2.06 3.21
N LEU A 38 -5.77 -1.00 3.18
CA LEU A 38 -4.38 -1.05 3.63
C LEU A 38 -4.29 -1.40 5.12
N GLU A 39 -5.04 -0.70 5.98
CA GLU A 39 -5.06 -0.97 7.41
C GLU A 39 -5.45 -2.42 7.72
N GLN A 40 -6.50 -2.93 7.06
CA GLN A 40 -6.96 -4.31 7.24
C GLN A 40 -5.89 -5.33 6.82
N PHE A 41 -5.14 -5.04 5.75
CA PHE A 41 -4.04 -5.89 5.32
C PHE A 41 -2.90 -5.87 6.34
N GLU A 42 -2.43 -4.69 6.74
CA GLU A 42 -1.32 -4.52 7.68
C GLU A 42 -1.61 -5.17 9.03
N ARG A 43 -2.82 -4.99 9.57
CA ARG A 43 -3.25 -5.67 10.80
C ARG A 43 -3.15 -7.18 10.70
N LYS A 44 -3.72 -7.76 9.63
CA LYS A 44 -3.68 -9.21 9.40
C LYS A 44 -2.26 -9.72 9.14
N PHE A 45 -1.44 -8.92 8.49
CA PHE A 45 -0.04 -9.25 8.26
C PHE A 45 0.71 -9.31 9.60
N ILE A 46 0.57 -8.29 10.46
CA ILE A 46 1.18 -8.26 11.79
C ILE A 46 0.70 -9.42 12.66
N GLU A 47 -0.58 -9.79 12.59
CA GLU A 47 -1.13 -10.95 13.32
C GLU A 47 -0.52 -12.29 12.87
N ALA A 48 -0.21 -12.44 11.58
CA ALA A 48 0.31 -13.67 11.00
C ALA A 48 1.84 -13.76 11.03
N TYR A 49 2.51 -12.62 11.04
CA TYR A 49 3.96 -12.45 10.95
C TYR A 49 4.43 -11.60 12.13
N SER A 50 4.80 -10.34 11.89
CA SER A 50 5.23 -9.39 12.91
C SER A 50 5.20 -7.96 12.37
N LEU A 51 5.39 -6.97 13.25
CA LEU A 51 5.58 -5.58 12.83
C LEU A 51 6.92 -5.40 12.11
N GLU A 52 7.98 -6.06 12.59
CA GLU A 52 9.31 -6.03 12.00
C GLU A 52 9.30 -6.51 10.55
N GLU A 53 8.65 -7.65 10.26
CA GLU A 53 8.51 -8.15 8.90
C GLU A 53 7.68 -7.23 7.99
N LEU A 54 6.69 -6.52 8.55
CA LEU A 54 5.94 -5.52 7.78
C LEU A 54 6.83 -4.33 7.40
N LEU A 55 7.66 -3.85 8.33
CA LEU A 55 8.61 -2.76 8.07
C LEU A 55 9.67 -3.17 7.05
N GLU A 56 10.20 -4.39 7.15
CA GLU A 56 11.12 -4.95 6.15
C GLU A 56 10.47 -5.02 4.77
N LEU A 57 9.22 -5.48 4.69
CA LEU A 57 8.47 -5.53 3.44
C LEU A 57 8.23 -4.12 2.87
N GLN A 58 7.92 -3.15 3.73
CA GLN A 58 7.78 -1.74 3.34
C GLN A 58 9.11 -1.17 2.82
N LEU A 59 10.24 -1.48 3.43
CA LEU A 59 11.56 -1.06 2.97
C LEU A 59 11.97 -1.73 1.66
N GLU A 60 11.61 -3.00 1.46
CA GLU A 60 11.89 -3.73 0.22
C GLU A 60 11.11 -3.13 -0.96
N LEU A 61 9.85 -2.79 -0.74
CA LEU A 61 9.00 -2.20 -1.77
C LEU A 61 9.24 -0.69 -1.95
N PHE A 62 9.63 0.01 -0.87
CA PHE A 62 9.82 1.47 -0.81
C PHE A 62 11.14 1.86 -0.13
N PRO A 63 12.28 1.49 -0.72
CA PRO A 63 13.59 1.78 -0.12
C PRO A 63 13.82 3.28 0.13
N ASP A 64 13.24 4.13 -0.74
CA ASP A 64 13.36 5.60 -0.66
C ASP A 64 12.09 6.28 -0.14
N GLY A 65 11.15 5.53 0.44
CA GLY A 65 9.84 6.06 0.88
C GLY A 65 8.94 6.53 -0.27
N THR A 66 9.27 6.15 -1.51
CA THR A 66 8.48 6.46 -2.70
C THR A 66 8.15 5.19 -3.49
N LEU A 67 6.87 5.06 -3.83
CA LEU A 67 6.37 4.10 -4.81
C LEU A 67 6.78 4.62 -6.20
N THR A 68 7.87 4.09 -6.75
CA THR A 68 8.24 4.41 -8.14
C THR A 68 7.39 3.56 -9.08
N THR A 69 6.67 4.21 -10.00
CA THR A 69 5.86 3.56 -11.04
C THR A 69 6.70 2.96 -12.17
N SER A 70 8.02 2.90 -12.02
CA SER A 70 8.99 2.53 -13.07
C SER A 70 8.93 1.06 -13.52
N GLU A 71 8.00 0.26 -12.99
CA GLU A 71 7.75 -1.12 -13.42
C GLU A 71 6.37 -1.33 -14.05
N VAL A 72 5.81 -0.31 -14.71
CA VAL A 72 4.81 -0.54 -15.75
C VAL A 72 5.53 -0.56 -17.10
N ILE A 73 6.01 -1.74 -17.49
CA ILE A 73 6.49 -2.05 -18.85
C ILE A 73 5.26 -2.20 -19.75
#